data_AF-B3NR93-F1
#
_entry.id   AF-B3NR93-F1
#
_cell.length_a   1.000
_cell.length_b   1.000
_cell.length_c   1.000
_cell.angle_alpha   90.00
_cell.angle_beta   90.00
_cell.angle_gamma   90.00
#
_symmetry.space_group_name_H-M   'P 1'
#
loop_
_entity.id
_entity.type
_entity.pdbx_description
1 polymer ?
#
loop_
_entity_poly.entity_id
_entity_poly.type
_entity_poly.pdbx_seq_one_letter_code
_entity_poly.pdbx_strand_id
1 'polypeptide(L)'
;MSHAKEPEMSMPSRQESDRTAAPAITKSLTLNSTRSRVGTGNLGGYGMTNGAEKPSVLHMIMEALGLRNQAQNREPTSKDIGTLIMLGVMFLLFVISVTGFFVMWFTEYYNNTMLENLILAENSDTAKSWLNPDPKYDTLLKAHIFHYPNIDDYLAGRADKIKVVDLGPLTYQEHTVKDEVSFNKNFTVSFRDRKSYKFLPEKSSIGEHDVVRVPNVPLISAAGPVKRMIALERIPVSFLIKQFNEPLFKNLTVFEYLWGYEDNIIKLKSLGRGRRRFGLLMSRNGTSVDSVQLNTGEDDITKFSVITQFNGMPQLNYWEGDECNRIDGSEPSMFSPHLLQDRSTVNVFLQVLCRKVPLHFEKEVTIYNDIDALRYRTPMDVFSHPSKNPANQCYCQNTELCLPSGVINATKCYDAPIFPSFPHFFTGDPVLYQDFEGIEPDAAVHQTYADIHPRFGFPISGASRVQINIMLDKTPILRNQADRLKNTTILPLIWIEITSGDFSEEVLHTLYLSTFGLNAIQQTLKYGTLLISVTSFSLIVAGVYYLNSRREEQLQESKTSAELEALNGGENIIVVHHMDMPVPLPVQEGINHRGT
;
A
#
# COMPACT_ATOMS: atom_id res chain seq x y z
N MET A 1 18.38 55.65 -19.66
CA MET A 1 19.76 56.15 -19.82
C MET A 1 20.71 55.09 -19.28
N SER A 2 21.75 54.79 -20.08
CA SER A 2 22.92 53.93 -19.85
C SER A 2 22.75 52.44 -19.49
N HIS A 3 22.93 51.65 -20.54
CA HIS A 3 23.64 50.36 -20.58
C HIS A 3 24.69 50.12 -19.49
N ALA A 4 24.76 48.88 -19.01
CA ALA A 4 26.03 48.20 -18.76
C ALA A 4 25.89 46.73 -19.17
N LYS A 5 26.92 46.28 -19.89
CA LYS A 5 27.06 45.03 -20.65
C LYS A 5 27.90 44.05 -19.82
N GLU A 6 27.75 42.76 -20.11
CA GLU A 6 28.44 41.57 -19.54
C GLU A 6 29.97 41.66 -19.37
N PRO A 7 30.56 40.64 -18.72
CA PRO A 7 31.27 39.66 -19.56
C PRO A 7 31.08 38.18 -19.18
N GLU A 8 30.82 37.36 -20.19
CA GLU A 8 31.23 35.95 -20.26
C GLU A 8 32.75 35.85 -20.48
N MET A 9 33.43 34.98 -19.73
CA MET A 9 34.70 34.29 -20.02
C MET A 9 35.05 33.46 -18.77
N SER A 10 35.54 32.22 -18.78
CA SER A 10 36.09 31.34 -19.80
C SER A 10 36.29 29.95 -19.16
N MET A 11 35.98 28.87 -19.86
CA MET A 11 36.51 27.54 -19.53
C MET A 11 38.04 27.51 -19.69
N PRO A 12 38.76 26.66 -18.93
CA PRO A 12 40.01 26.09 -19.38
C PRO A 12 39.83 24.60 -19.74
N SER A 13 40.22 24.28 -20.97
CA SER A 13 40.50 22.94 -21.48
C SER A 13 41.97 22.55 -21.28
N ARG A 14 42.24 21.23 -21.26
CA ARG A 14 43.52 20.51 -21.55
C ARG A 14 44.59 20.49 -20.44
N GLN A 15 45.41 19.44 -20.23
CA GLN A 15 45.62 18.14 -20.88
C GLN A 15 46.51 17.23 -19.98
N GLU A 16 46.48 15.92 -20.27
CA GLU A 16 47.37 14.78 -19.95
C GLU A 16 48.81 15.09 -19.48
N SER A 17 49.42 14.33 -18.54
CA SER A 17 49.96 12.96 -18.69
C SER A 17 50.68 12.61 -17.35
N ASP A 18 51.07 11.40 -16.92
CA ASP A 18 51.05 10.04 -17.45
C ASP A 18 51.32 9.05 -16.27
N ARG A 19 50.82 7.81 -16.42
CA ARG A 19 51.32 6.50 -15.95
C ARG A 19 51.72 6.22 -14.48
N THR A 20 51.05 5.22 -13.90
CA THR A 20 51.56 3.82 -13.70
C THR A 20 50.42 2.96 -13.11
N ALA A 21 49.78 2.07 -13.89
CA ALA A 21 50.09 0.64 -14.11
C ALA A 21 49.49 -0.36 -13.06
N ALA A 22 48.29 -0.85 -13.40
CA ALA A 22 47.78 -2.25 -13.39
C ALA A 22 47.81 -3.13 -12.11
N PRO A 23 47.06 -4.27 -12.02
CA PRO A 23 46.07 -4.83 -12.96
C PRO A 23 44.70 -5.20 -12.34
N ALA A 24 43.71 -5.33 -13.24
CA ALA A 24 42.37 -5.84 -12.98
C ALA A 24 42.35 -7.35 -12.72
N ILE A 25 41.54 -7.77 -11.74
CA ILE A 25 41.26 -9.18 -11.44
C ILE A 25 39.81 -9.48 -11.87
N THR A 26 39.67 -10.07 -13.06
CA THR A 26 38.46 -10.75 -13.50
C THR A 26 38.54 -12.20 -13.00
N LYS A 27 37.69 -12.60 -12.06
CA LYS A 27 37.56 -14.00 -11.64
C LYS A 27 36.53 -14.71 -12.50
N SER A 28 36.99 -15.36 -13.56
CA SER A 28 36.40 -16.60 -14.06
C SER A 28 37.07 -17.76 -13.30
N LEU A 29 36.29 -18.63 -12.65
CA LEU A 29 36.80 -19.87 -12.08
C LEU A 29 35.79 -21.00 -12.29
N THR A 30 35.99 -21.65 -13.43
CA THR A 30 35.87 -23.08 -13.65
C THR A 30 36.83 -23.86 -12.75
N LEU A 31 36.33 -24.86 -12.01
CA LEU A 31 37.04 -25.97 -11.36
C LEU A 31 35.99 -27.11 -11.29
N ASN A 32 36.23 -28.40 -11.52
CA ASN A 32 37.44 -29.20 -11.68
C ASN A 32 37.06 -30.55 -12.29
N SER A 33 37.84 -31.08 -13.23
CA SER A 33 37.96 -32.52 -13.43
C SER A 33 39.37 -32.84 -13.95
N THR A 34 40.16 -33.40 -13.05
CA THR A 34 41.51 -33.92 -13.23
C THR A 34 41.57 -35.03 -14.27
N ARG A 35 42.51 -34.92 -15.21
CA ARG A 35 43.02 -36.04 -16.03
C ARG A 35 44.52 -36.14 -15.83
N SER A 36 45.00 -37.29 -15.35
CA SER A 36 46.43 -37.63 -15.34
C SER A 36 46.74 -38.72 -16.36
N ARG A 37 47.70 -38.39 -17.23
CA ARG A 37 48.72 -39.23 -17.89
C ARG A 37 48.30 -40.41 -18.77
N VAL A 38 48.60 -40.24 -20.06
CA VAL A 38 48.95 -41.29 -21.02
C VAL A 38 50.48 -41.41 -21.07
N GLY A 39 50.97 -42.65 -21.19
CA GLY A 39 52.38 -42.93 -21.46
C GLY A 39 52.66 -44.41 -21.71
N THR A 40 52.60 -44.79 -22.99
CA THR A 40 53.37 -45.86 -23.68
C THR A 40 53.21 -47.33 -23.28
N GLY A 41 52.80 -48.15 -24.24
CA GLY A 41 52.93 -49.62 -24.21
C GLY A 41 52.45 -50.25 -25.51
N ASN A 42 53.38 -50.86 -26.25
CA ASN A 42 53.26 -51.34 -27.62
C ASN A 42 52.61 -52.75 -27.70
N LEU A 43 52.18 -53.12 -28.91
CA LEU A 43 51.44 -54.31 -29.32
C LEU A 43 51.83 -55.66 -28.67
N GLY A 44 50.82 -56.48 -28.39
CA GLY A 44 50.94 -57.94 -28.25
C GLY A 44 49.61 -58.67 -28.07
N GLY A 45 49.11 -59.28 -29.16
CA GLY A 45 48.50 -60.63 -29.18
C GLY A 45 47.18 -60.93 -28.47
N TYR A 46 46.17 -61.29 -29.29
CA TYR A 46 45.14 -62.33 -29.12
C TYR A 46 44.16 -62.31 -27.92
N GLY A 47 42.87 -62.40 -28.26
CA GLY A 47 41.89 -63.13 -27.44
C GLY A 47 40.57 -62.38 -27.17
N MET A 48 39.49 -62.88 -27.77
CA MET A 48 38.09 -62.49 -27.55
C MET A 48 37.69 -62.36 -26.07
N THR A 49 36.78 -61.43 -25.75
CA THR A 49 35.45 -61.73 -25.17
C THR A 49 34.62 -60.45 -25.01
N ASN A 50 33.32 -60.58 -25.27
CA ASN A 50 32.30 -59.55 -25.35
C ASN A 50 32.12 -58.76 -24.04
N GLY A 51 32.10 -57.42 -24.12
CA GLY A 51 31.68 -56.52 -23.06
C GLY A 51 30.51 -55.64 -23.53
N ALA A 52 29.38 -55.74 -22.83
CA ALA A 52 28.11 -55.10 -23.15
C ALA A 52 28.18 -53.56 -23.18
N GLU A 53 27.60 -52.95 -24.22
CA GLU A 53 27.33 -51.52 -24.28
C GLU A 53 26.34 -51.10 -23.20
N LYS A 54 26.59 -49.97 -22.53
CA LYS A 54 25.68 -49.40 -21.54
C LYS A 54 24.41 -48.87 -22.23
N PRO A 55 23.21 -49.20 -21.72
CA PRO A 55 21.96 -48.75 -22.33
C PRO A 55 21.81 -47.22 -22.27
N SER A 56 21.44 -46.63 -23.40
CA SER A 56 21.02 -45.22 -23.53
C SER A 56 19.86 -44.89 -22.59
N VAL A 57 19.67 -43.62 -22.20
CA VAL A 57 18.52 -43.19 -21.36
C VAL A 57 17.18 -43.59 -22.00
N LEU A 58 17.12 -43.56 -23.33
CA LEU A 58 15.98 -44.08 -24.10
C LEU A 58 15.73 -45.57 -23.83
N HIS A 59 16.81 -46.33 -23.70
CA HIS A 59 16.81 -47.77 -23.50
C HIS A 59 16.36 -48.15 -22.08
N MET A 60 16.63 -47.32 -21.06
CA MET A 60 16.06 -47.46 -19.72
C MET A 60 14.60 -47.01 -19.63
N ILE A 61 14.20 -45.97 -20.35
CA ILE A 61 12.80 -45.52 -20.42
C ILE A 61 11.92 -46.58 -21.09
N MET A 62 12.41 -47.21 -22.16
CA MET A 62 11.73 -48.34 -22.83
C MET A 62 11.56 -49.55 -21.90
N GLU A 63 12.53 -49.79 -21.02
CA GLU A 63 12.51 -50.90 -20.06
C GLU A 63 11.55 -50.61 -18.88
N ALA A 64 11.56 -49.38 -18.36
CA ALA A 64 10.67 -48.94 -17.27
C ALA A 64 9.19 -48.84 -17.68
N LEU A 65 8.91 -48.58 -18.95
CA LEU A 65 7.55 -48.62 -19.53
C LEU A 65 7.11 -50.04 -19.94
N GLY A 66 7.93 -51.07 -19.67
CA GLY A 66 7.62 -52.47 -19.98
C GLY A 66 7.58 -52.78 -21.49
N LEU A 67 8.20 -51.95 -22.34
CA LEU A 67 8.14 -52.04 -23.80
C LEU A 67 9.13 -53.06 -24.40
N ARG A 68 9.99 -53.70 -23.60
CA ARG A 68 10.87 -54.77 -24.09
C ARG A 68 10.47 -56.14 -23.52
N ASN A 69 9.70 -56.91 -24.30
CA ASN A 69 9.74 -58.37 -24.22
C ASN A 69 10.80 -58.88 -25.21
N GLN A 70 11.59 -59.84 -24.76
CA GLN A 70 12.78 -60.37 -25.42
C GLN A 70 12.52 -61.20 -26.71
N ALA A 71 11.38 -61.04 -27.37
CA ALA A 71 10.94 -61.96 -28.43
C ALA A 71 10.64 -61.33 -29.81
N GLN A 72 10.74 -60.01 -30.01
CA GLN A 72 10.55 -59.44 -31.36
C GLN A 72 11.30 -58.11 -31.53
N ASN A 73 12.38 -58.13 -32.33
CA ASN A 73 13.01 -56.92 -32.85
C ASN A 73 12.07 -56.32 -33.90
N ARG A 74 11.11 -55.47 -33.48
CA ARG A 74 10.30 -54.67 -34.39
C ARG A 74 10.70 -53.20 -34.23
N GLU A 75 11.13 -52.57 -35.32
CA GLU A 75 11.35 -51.12 -35.32
C GLU A 75 10.03 -50.40 -35.02
N PRO A 76 10.02 -49.40 -34.13
CA PRO A 76 8.79 -48.71 -33.74
C PRO A 76 8.15 -48.02 -34.95
N THR A 77 6.86 -48.25 -35.17
CA THR A 77 6.10 -47.63 -36.26
C THR A 77 6.08 -46.11 -36.08
N SER A 78 6.06 -45.31 -37.16
CA SER A 78 6.02 -43.83 -37.07
C SER A 78 4.90 -43.29 -36.18
N LYS A 79 3.77 -44.00 -36.13
CA LYS A 79 2.61 -43.71 -35.25
C LYS A 79 2.90 -43.96 -33.76
N ASP A 80 3.74 -44.94 -33.43
CA ASP A 80 4.08 -45.29 -32.05
C ASP A 80 5.11 -44.30 -31.48
N ILE A 81 6.07 -43.88 -32.30
CA ILE A 81 7.00 -42.79 -31.98
C ILE A 81 6.23 -41.49 -31.74
N GLY A 82 5.25 -41.17 -32.61
CA GLY A 82 4.38 -40.00 -32.42
C GLY A 82 3.58 -40.04 -31.11
N THR A 83 3.06 -41.22 -30.74
CA THR A 83 2.29 -41.39 -29.49
C THR A 83 3.17 -41.24 -28.25
N LEU A 84 4.40 -41.75 -28.28
CA LEU A 84 5.38 -41.59 -27.19
C LEU A 84 5.81 -40.14 -27.00
N ILE A 85 6.03 -39.39 -28.09
CA ILE A 85 6.35 -37.96 -28.03
C ILE A 85 5.17 -37.18 -27.42
N MET A 86 3.94 -37.48 -27.85
CA MET A 86 2.73 -36.87 -27.29
C MET A 86 2.57 -37.15 -25.80
N LEU A 87 2.79 -38.39 -25.35
CA LEU A 87 2.77 -38.74 -23.92
C LEU A 87 3.85 -38.02 -23.13
N GLY A 88 5.05 -37.85 -23.69
CA GLY A 88 6.13 -37.07 -23.09
C GLY A 88 5.76 -35.60 -22.90
N VAL A 89 5.14 -34.98 -23.92
CA VAL A 89 4.64 -33.60 -23.84
C VAL A 89 3.51 -33.48 -22.81
N MET A 90 2.56 -34.42 -22.80
CA MET A 90 1.47 -34.44 -21.82
C MET A 90 1.98 -34.63 -20.38
N PHE A 91 3.00 -35.47 -20.18
CA PHE A 91 3.62 -35.65 -18.87
C PHE A 91 4.31 -34.37 -18.40
N LEU A 92 5.03 -33.67 -19.28
CA LEU A 92 5.63 -32.38 -18.94
C LEU A 92 4.56 -31.32 -18.59
N LEU A 93 3.46 -31.26 -19.34
CA LEU A 93 2.31 -30.41 -19.02
C LEU A 93 1.66 -30.79 -17.68
N PHE A 94 1.55 -32.07 -17.37
CA PHE A 94 1.05 -32.56 -16.08
C PHE A 94 1.96 -32.08 -14.93
N VAL A 95 3.27 -32.24 -15.06
CA VAL A 95 4.23 -31.80 -14.01
C VAL A 95 4.15 -30.29 -13.80
N ILE A 96 4.12 -29.49 -14.88
CA ILE A 96 4.00 -28.02 -14.79
C ILE A 96 2.66 -27.62 -14.16
N SER A 97 1.55 -28.22 -14.59
CA SER A 97 0.22 -27.88 -14.09
C SER A 97 0.00 -28.31 -12.64
N VAL A 98 0.52 -29.47 -12.22
CA VAL A 98 0.51 -29.90 -10.82
C VAL A 98 1.34 -28.96 -9.96
N THR A 99 2.54 -28.58 -10.42
CA THR A 99 3.38 -27.59 -9.72
C THR A 99 2.64 -26.25 -9.59
N GLY A 100 2.04 -25.76 -10.68
CA GLY A 100 1.23 -24.55 -10.69
C GLY A 100 0.02 -24.64 -9.75
N PHE A 101 -0.69 -25.77 -9.72
CA PHE A 101 -1.79 -26.03 -8.80
C PHE A 101 -1.32 -25.94 -7.34
N PHE A 102 -0.21 -26.61 -6.99
CA PHE A 102 0.35 -26.56 -5.65
C PHE A 102 0.73 -25.13 -5.24
N VAL A 103 1.45 -24.41 -6.12
CA VAL A 103 1.83 -23.01 -5.87
C VAL A 103 0.58 -22.14 -5.69
N MET A 104 -0.41 -22.22 -6.58
CA MET A 104 -1.56 -21.32 -6.52
C MET A 104 -2.53 -21.60 -5.37
N TRP A 105 -2.68 -22.85 -4.93
CA TRP A 105 -3.64 -23.24 -3.89
C TRP A 105 -3.04 -23.29 -2.48
N PHE A 106 -1.78 -23.71 -2.35
CA PHE A 106 -1.16 -23.97 -1.05
C PHE A 106 -0.08 -22.96 -0.69
N THR A 107 0.17 -21.94 -1.52
CA THR A 107 1.12 -20.86 -1.21
C THR A 107 0.50 -19.49 -1.45
N GLU A 108 1.00 -18.49 -0.72
CA GLU A 108 0.65 -17.07 -0.92
C GLU A 108 1.49 -16.41 -2.04
N TYR A 109 2.18 -17.20 -2.87
CA TYR A 109 3.13 -16.70 -3.87
C TYR A 109 2.52 -15.63 -4.78
N TYR A 110 1.32 -15.87 -5.33
CA TYR A 110 0.65 -14.88 -6.19
C TYR A 110 0.35 -13.57 -5.45
N ASN A 111 -0.13 -13.65 -4.21
CA ASN A 111 -0.46 -12.47 -3.42
C ASN A 111 0.82 -11.71 -3.06
N ASN A 112 1.87 -12.41 -2.61
CA ASN A 112 3.16 -11.80 -2.27
C ASN A 112 3.81 -11.13 -3.48
N THR A 113 3.85 -11.78 -4.64
CA THR A 113 4.36 -11.17 -5.89
C THR A 113 3.56 -9.94 -6.31
N MET A 114 2.25 -9.90 -6.03
CA MET A 114 1.46 -8.69 -6.28
C MET A 114 1.78 -7.58 -5.29
N LEU A 115 1.95 -7.92 -4.00
CA LEU A 115 2.30 -6.97 -2.94
C LEU A 115 3.72 -6.42 -3.07
N GLU A 116 4.65 -7.14 -3.72
CA GLU A 116 5.97 -6.62 -4.07
C GLU A 116 5.90 -5.33 -4.92
N ASN A 117 4.84 -5.14 -5.70
CA ASN A 117 4.63 -3.90 -6.45
C ASN A 117 4.30 -2.69 -5.57
N LEU A 118 4.01 -2.88 -4.28
CA LEU A 118 3.84 -1.78 -3.30
C LEU A 118 5.18 -1.30 -2.73
N ILE A 119 6.25 -2.08 -2.87
CA ILE A 119 7.56 -1.77 -2.28
C ILE A 119 8.10 -0.46 -2.87
N LEU A 120 8.53 0.43 -1.99
CA LEU A 120 9.17 1.69 -2.36
C LEU A 120 10.67 1.47 -2.58
N ALA A 121 11.01 0.75 -3.65
CA ALA A 121 12.40 0.54 -4.04
C ALA A 121 12.94 1.79 -4.77
N GLU A 122 14.20 2.15 -4.52
CA GLU A 122 14.84 3.28 -5.16
C GLU A 122 14.80 3.13 -6.69
N ASN A 123 14.37 4.19 -7.41
CA ASN A 123 14.17 4.22 -8.87
C ASN A 123 13.06 3.33 -9.46
N SER A 124 12.28 2.63 -8.64
CA SER A 124 11.08 1.91 -9.10
C SER A 124 9.97 2.87 -9.58
N ASP A 125 9.09 2.39 -10.45
CA ASP A 125 7.97 3.20 -10.93
C ASP A 125 6.92 3.47 -9.84
N THR A 126 6.76 2.53 -8.90
CA THR A 126 5.96 2.73 -7.68
C THR A 126 6.51 3.87 -6.85
N ALA A 127 7.83 3.90 -6.60
CA ALA A 127 8.46 5.01 -5.89
C ALA A 127 8.26 6.34 -6.63
N LYS A 128 8.47 6.40 -7.96
CA LYS A 128 8.24 7.64 -8.73
C LYS A 128 6.81 8.14 -8.61
N SER A 129 5.83 7.23 -8.69
CA SER A 129 4.41 7.56 -8.56
C SER A 129 4.04 8.01 -7.15
N TRP A 130 4.67 7.43 -6.12
CA TRP A 130 4.49 7.85 -4.73
C TRP A 130 5.14 9.20 -4.42
N LEU A 131 6.30 9.50 -5.04
CA LEU A 131 7.01 10.78 -4.89
C LEU A 131 6.23 11.93 -5.53
N ASN A 132 5.69 11.70 -6.72
CA ASN A 132 4.95 12.69 -7.49
C ASN A 132 3.65 12.08 -8.02
N PRO A 133 2.62 11.95 -7.16
CA PRO A 133 1.36 11.34 -7.53
C PRO A 133 0.61 12.15 -8.59
N ASP A 134 -0.19 11.46 -9.40
CA ASP A 134 -1.06 12.10 -10.39
C ASP A 134 -2.13 12.94 -9.66
N PRO A 135 -2.34 14.22 -10.02
CA PRO A 135 -3.36 15.09 -9.42
C PRO A 135 -4.79 14.54 -9.44
N LYS A 136 -5.09 13.52 -10.27
CA LYS A 136 -6.39 12.84 -10.25
C LYS A 136 -6.69 12.08 -8.94
N TYR A 137 -5.66 11.84 -8.12
CA TYR A 137 -5.79 11.23 -6.79
C TYR A 137 -5.74 12.26 -5.65
N ASP A 138 -5.77 13.56 -5.97
CA ASP A 138 -5.72 14.61 -4.95
C ASP A 138 -6.85 14.49 -3.94
N THR A 139 -6.54 14.87 -2.70
CA THR A 139 -7.51 14.85 -1.60
C THR A 139 -8.24 16.19 -1.52
N LEU A 140 -9.37 16.21 -0.82
CA LEU A 140 -10.07 17.46 -0.51
C LEU A 140 -9.85 17.81 0.95
N LEU A 141 -9.31 19.00 1.20
CA LEU A 141 -9.32 19.64 2.51
C LEU A 141 -10.56 20.52 2.61
N LYS A 142 -11.45 20.22 3.53
CA LYS A 142 -12.60 21.06 3.86
C LYS A 142 -12.39 21.68 5.23
N ALA A 143 -12.30 23.00 5.27
CA ALA A 143 -12.18 23.75 6.52
C ALA A 143 -13.53 24.31 6.94
N HIS A 144 -13.82 24.21 8.23
CA HIS A 144 -14.97 24.78 8.89
C HIS A 144 -14.49 25.75 9.96
N ILE A 145 -15.05 26.95 10.00
CA ILE A 145 -14.60 28.03 10.88
C ILE A 145 -15.67 28.32 11.90
N PHE A 146 -15.28 28.37 13.17
CA PHE A 146 -16.17 28.76 14.25
C PHE A 146 -16.24 30.29 14.36
N HIS A 147 -17.37 30.85 13.93
CA HIS A 147 -17.67 32.27 13.95
C HIS A 147 -18.40 32.69 15.23
N TYR A 148 -18.01 33.82 15.82
CA TYR A 148 -18.51 34.30 17.11
C TYR A 148 -19.30 35.61 17.00
N PRO A 149 -20.56 35.60 16.53
CA PRO A 149 -21.28 36.82 16.17
C PRO A 149 -21.64 37.71 17.37
N ASN A 150 -21.87 37.13 18.56
CA ASN A 150 -22.34 37.87 19.74
C ASN A 150 -21.26 38.04 20.83
N ILE A 151 -19.98 37.80 20.51
CA ILE A 151 -18.93 37.76 21.54
C ILE A 151 -18.77 39.07 22.29
N ASP A 152 -18.95 40.21 21.61
CA ASP A 152 -18.83 41.52 22.24
C ASP A 152 -20.00 41.79 23.21
N ASP A 153 -21.21 41.29 22.90
CA ASP A 153 -22.36 41.33 23.81
C ASP A 153 -22.17 40.40 25.01
N TYR A 154 -21.60 39.21 24.79
CA TYR A 154 -21.21 38.34 25.88
C TYR A 154 -20.13 39.01 26.75
N LEU A 155 -19.04 39.52 26.19
CA LEU A 155 -18.00 40.16 27.01
C LEU A 155 -18.51 41.39 27.78
N ALA A 156 -19.49 42.12 27.24
CA ALA A 156 -20.09 43.29 27.87
C ALA A 156 -21.22 42.98 28.89
N GLY A 157 -21.58 41.72 29.12
CA GLY A 157 -22.66 41.37 30.06
C GLY A 157 -24.08 41.39 29.47
N ARG A 158 -24.24 41.60 28.15
CA ARG A 158 -25.54 41.75 27.48
C ARG A 158 -26.17 40.42 27.03
N ALA A 159 -25.39 39.35 26.89
CA ALA A 159 -25.86 38.02 26.49
C ALA A 159 -25.37 36.93 27.45
N ASP A 160 -26.18 35.93 27.80
CA ASP A 160 -25.78 34.93 28.82
C ASP A 160 -24.92 33.78 28.30
N LYS A 161 -24.99 33.48 27.00
CA LYS A 161 -24.20 32.44 26.33
C LYS A 161 -23.44 32.99 25.13
N ILE A 162 -22.35 32.30 24.79
CA ILE A 162 -21.55 32.62 23.61
C ILE A 162 -22.16 31.87 22.42
N LYS A 163 -22.62 32.59 21.39
CA LYS A 163 -23.06 31.98 20.14
C LYS A 163 -21.85 31.68 19.28
N VAL A 164 -21.80 30.45 18.78
CA VAL A 164 -20.78 29.95 17.87
C VAL A 164 -21.50 29.38 16.65
N VAL A 165 -21.16 29.87 15.47
CA VAL A 165 -21.73 29.40 14.20
C VAL A 165 -20.64 28.67 13.44
N ASP A 166 -20.87 27.40 13.10
CA ASP A 166 -20.00 26.67 12.17
C ASP A 166 -20.25 27.16 10.74
N LEU A 167 -19.24 27.80 10.15
CA LEU A 167 -19.24 28.25 8.77
C LEU A 167 -18.33 27.32 7.94
N GLY A 168 -18.94 26.55 7.05
CA GLY A 168 -18.22 25.66 6.14
C GLY A 168 -19.17 24.72 5.38
N PRO A 169 -18.63 23.86 4.50
CA PRO A 169 -17.21 23.70 4.22
C PRO A 169 -16.64 24.83 3.34
N LEU A 170 -15.39 25.19 3.58
CA LEU A 170 -14.51 25.89 2.65
C LEU A 170 -13.53 24.86 2.06
N THR A 171 -13.71 24.52 0.79
CA THR A 171 -13.09 23.35 0.17
C THR A 171 -11.89 23.73 -0.69
N TYR A 172 -10.78 23.00 -0.48
CA TYR A 172 -9.57 23.07 -1.27
C TYR A 172 -9.20 21.69 -1.82
N GLN A 173 -8.73 21.63 -3.05
CA GLN A 173 -7.99 20.49 -3.57
C GLN A 173 -6.57 20.54 -2.99
N GLU A 174 -6.18 19.51 -2.23
CA GLU A 174 -4.84 19.34 -1.63
C GLU A 174 -4.03 18.39 -2.52
N HIS A 175 -3.01 18.94 -3.20
CA HIS A 175 -2.03 18.18 -3.95
C HIS A 175 -0.76 18.02 -3.09
N THR A 176 -0.29 16.78 -2.92
CA THR A 176 0.87 16.46 -2.08
C THR A 176 1.96 15.77 -2.90
N VAL A 177 3.17 16.31 -2.87
CA VAL A 177 4.37 15.68 -3.42
C VAL A 177 5.41 15.47 -2.33
N LYS A 178 6.30 14.49 -2.50
CA LYS A 178 7.39 14.24 -1.57
C LYS A 178 8.61 15.07 -1.97
N ASP A 179 9.15 15.80 -1.01
CA ASP A 179 10.28 16.72 -1.16
C ASP A 179 11.43 16.28 -0.22
N GLU A 180 12.65 16.74 -0.51
CA GLU A 180 13.87 16.38 0.26
C GLU A 180 14.02 14.87 0.52
N VAL A 181 13.75 14.04 -0.49
CA VAL A 181 13.70 12.58 -0.32
C VAL A 181 15.08 11.95 -0.28
N SER A 182 15.27 11.00 0.64
CA SER A 182 16.46 10.17 0.76
C SER A 182 16.11 8.72 1.08
N PHE A 183 16.49 7.79 0.20
CA PHE A 183 16.44 6.35 0.45
C PHE A 183 17.65 5.94 1.29
N ASN A 184 17.39 5.23 2.39
CA ASN A 184 18.40 4.87 3.38
C ASN A 184 18.79 3.39 3.24
N LYS A 185 20.02 3.06 3.64
CA LYS A 185 20.56 1.69 3.58
C LYS A 185 19.87 0.67 4.50
N ASN A 186 19.01 1.13 5.41
CA ASN A 186 18.25 0.32 6.35
C ASN A 186 16.80 0.07 5.87
N PHE A 187 16.54 0.07 4.56
CA PHE A 187 15.23 -0.19 3.96
C PHE A 187 14.14 0.80 4.42
N THR A 188 14.54 2.06 4.62
CA THR A 188 13.63 3.15 4.96
C THR A 188 13.80 4.31 3.99
N VAL A 189 12.78 5.14 3.85
CA VAL A 189 12.83 6.39 3.08
C VAL A 189 12.48 7.56 3.99
N SER A 190 13.32 8.60 3.94
CA SER A 190 13.11 9.86 4.64
C SER A 190 12.65 10.93 3.65
N PHE A 191 11.66 11.73 4.02
CA PHE A 191 11.10 12.78 3.15
C PHE A 191 10.38 13.86 3.95
N ARG A 192 9.98 14.91 3.24
CA ARG A 192 9.05 15.95 3.71
C ARG A 192 7.88 16.01 2.75
N ASP A 193 6.68 16.24 3.26
CA ASP A 193 5.54 16.51 2.38
C ASP A 193 5.59 17.97 1.92
N ARG A 194 5.43 18.20 0.62
CA ARG A 194 5.16 19.52 0.05
C ARG A 194 3.75 19.54 -0.49
N LYS A 195 2.92 20.41 0.11
CA LYS A 195 1.49 20.49 -0.23
C LYS A 195 1.17 21.80 -0.91
N SER A 196 0.25 21.75 -1.86
CA SER A 196 -0.37 22.94 -2.46
C SER A 196 -1.90 22.83 -2.39
N TYR A 197 -2.55 23.98 -2.30
CA TYR A 197 -3.99 24.07 -2.13
C TYR A 197 -4.59 24.92 -3.24
N LYS A 198 -5.62 24.39 -3.89
CA LYS A 198 -6.42 25.12 -4.88
C LYS A 198 -7.85 25.26 -4.36
N PHE A 199 -8.31 26.49 -4.17
CA PHE A 199 -9.66 26.77 -3.71
C PHE A 199 -10.71 26.33 -4.73
N LEU A 200 -11.77 25.67 -4.26
CA LEU A 200 -12.90 25.17 -5.05
C LEU A 200 -14.20 25.88 -4.61
N PRO A 201 -14.53 27.05 -5.19
CA PRO A 201 -15.71 27.83 -4.80
C PRO A 201 -17.01 27.05 -5.01
N GLU A 202 -17.10 26.22 -6.04
CA GLU A 202 -18.27 25.40 -6.37
C GLU A 202 -18.57 24.29 -5.35
N LYS A 203 -17.58 23.95 -4.50
CA LYS A 203 -17.72 22.98 -3.40
C LYS A 203 -17.68 23.65 -2.02
N SER A 204 -17.79 24.97 -1.98
CA SER A 204 -17.70 25.75 -0.74
C SER A 204 -19.02 26.45 -0.46
N SER A 205 -19.43 26.48 0.81
CA SER A 205 -20.64 27.22 1.23
C SER A 205 -20.34 28.69 1.56
N ILE A 206 -19.07 29.02 1.79
CA ILE A 206 -18.55 30.35 2.13
C ILE A 206 -17.39 30.71 1.22
N GLY A 207 -17.16 32.01 1.03
CA GLY A 207 -16.05 32.56 0.25
C GLY A 207 -14.79 32.83 1.08
N GLU A 208 -13.63 32.79 0.44
CA GLU A 208 -12.34 33.13 1.06
C GLU A 208 -12.26 34.58 1.58
N HIS A 209 -13.11 35.47 1.07
CA HIS A 209 -13.14 36.89 1.43
C HIS A 209 -14.27 37.26 2.41
N ASP A 210 -15.05 36.28 2.86
CA ASP A 210 -16.08 36.52 3.87
C ASP A 210 -15.42 36.89 5.20
N VAL A 211 -15.99 37.87 5.90
CA VAL A 211 -15.43 38.38 7.16
C VAL A 211 -16.03 37.63 8.32
N VAL A 212 -15.17 37.09 9.19
CA VAL A 212 -15.54 36.34 10.38
C VAL A 212 -14.96 36.96 11.64
N ARG A 213 -15.75 36.98 12.71
CA ARG A 213 -15.34 37.27 14.08
C ARG A 213 -14.76 36.01 14.73
N VAL A 214 -13.46 36.01 15.03
CA VAL A 214 -12.72 34.82 15.49
C VAL A 214 -11.73 35.16 16.62
N PRO A 215 -11.31 34.18 17.46
CA PRO A 215 -10.33 34.43 18.51
C PRO A 215 -8.98 34.92 17.96
N ASN A 216 -8.37 35.88 18.66
CA ASN A 216 -7.04 36.39 18.33
C ASN A 216 -5.96 35.39 18.80
N VAL A 217 -5.68 34.40 17.96
CA VAL A 217 -4.78 33.29 18.28
C VAL A 217 -3.37 33.75 18.67
N PRO A 218 -2.70 34.68 17.96
CA PRO A 218 -1.42 35.23 18.39
C PRO A 218 -1.41 35.82 19.80
N LEU A 219 -2.42 36.65 20.11
CA LEU A 219 -2.53 37.30 21.42
C LEU A 219 -2.78 36.29 22.54
N ILE A 220 -3.69 35.33 22.33
CA ILE A 220 -3.97 34.28 23.31
C ILE A 220 -2.73 33.38 23.52
N SER A 221 -2.04 33.03 22.43
CA SER A 221 -0.83 32.20 22.47
C SER A 221 0.34 32.87 23.18
N ALA A 222 0.42 34.21 23.18
CA ALA A 222 1.46 34.96 23.87
C ALA A 222 1.39 34.83 25.41
N ALA A 223 0.23 34.49 25.98
CA ALA A 223 0.05 34.39 27.44
C ALA A 223 1.03 33.41 28.10
N GLY A 224 1.19 32.22 27.53
CA GLY A 224 2.08 31.18 28.07
C GLY A 224 3.55 31.60 28.11
N PRO A 225 4.16 31.97 26.96
CA PRO A 225 5.53 32.49 26.92
C PRO A 225 5.75 33.69 27.87
N VAL A 226 4.84 34.68 27.87
CA VAL A 226 4.96 35.87 28.74
C VAL A 226 4.92 35.50 30.22
N LYS A 227 4.08 34.53 30.61
CA LYS A 227 4.00 34.03 31.99
C LYS A 227 5.31 33.37 32.45
N ARG A 228 6.03 32.70 31.54
CA ARG A 228 7.31 32.02 31.80
C ARG A 228 8.52 32.97 31.82
N MET A 229 8.40 34.19 31.29
CA MET A 229 9.48 35.18 31.30
C MET A 229 9.80 35.67 32.72
N ILE A 230 11.09 35.96 32.96
CA ILE A 230 11.52 36.65 34.17
C ILE A 230 10.96 38.07 34.22
N ALA A 231 10.82 38.64 35.43
CA ALA A 231 10.15 39.94 35.62
C ALA A 231 10.75 41.08 34.76
N LEU A 232 12.08 41.09 34.59
CA LEU A 232 12.79 42.12 33.81
C LEU A 232 12.39 42.13 32.32
N GLU A 233 12.14 40.95 31.73
CA GLU A 233 11.70 40.82 30.34
C GLU A 233 10.18 40.93 30.20
N ARG A 234 9.46 40.37 31.18
CA ARG A 234 8.00 40.32 31.18
C ARG A 234 7.36 41.71 31.20
N ILE A 235 7.90 42.65 31.98
CA ILE A 235 7.36 44.02 32.11
C ILE A 235 7.35 44.77 30.77
N PRO A 236 8.48 44.96 30.07
CA PRO A 236 8.50 45.68 28.79
C PRO A 236 7.68 44.97 27.71
N VAL A 237 7.73 43.62 27.64
CA VAL A 237 6.92 42.86 26.67
C VAL A 237 5.42 43.04 26.95
N SER A 238 4.99 42.93 28.21
CA SER A 238 3.59 43.12 28.58
C SER A 238 3.10 44.55 28.29
N PHE A 239 3.96 45.55 28.49
CA PHE A 239 3.65 46.94 28.16
C PHE A 239 3.47 47.12 26.64
N LEU A 240 4.39 46.59 25.82
CA LEU A 240 4.29 46.65 24.36
C LEU A 240 3.03 45.96 23.83
N ILE A 241 2.70 44.77 24.33
CA ILE A 241 1.46 44.06 23.97
C ILE A 241 0.23 44.91 24.29
N LYS A 242 0.18 45.52 25.48
CA LYS A 242 -0.93 46.41 25.87
C LYS A 242 -1.01 47.64 24.98
N GLN A 243 0.12 48.20 24.57
CA GLN A 243 0.19 49.37 23.70
C GLN A 243 -0.32 49.09 22.28
N PHE A 244 -0.18 47.86 21.77
CA PHE A 244 -0.77 47.49 20.48
C PHE A 244 -2.30 47.52 20.49
N ASN A 245 -2.92 47.44 21.67
CA ASN A 245 -4.38 47.49 21.84
C ASN A 245 -5.12 46.48 20.95
N GLU A 246 -4.54 45.29 20.78
CA GLU A 246 -5.12 44.20 19.99
C GLU A 246 -6.33 43.62 20.75
N PRO A 247 -7.48 43.41 20.09
CA PRO A 247 -8.66 42.84 20.72
C PRO A 247 -8.54 41.32 20.91
N LEU A 248 -9.25 40.77 21.89
CA LEU A 248 -9.30 39.32 22.15
C LEU A 248 -9.92 38.53 20.98
N PHE A 249 -10.85 39.16 20.25
CA PHE A 249 -11.45 38.63 19.03
C PHE A 249 -11.22 39.62 17.89
N LYS A 250 -10.87 39.11 16.70
CA LYS A 250 -10.60 39.92 15.50
C LYS A 250 -11.67 39.69 14.43
N ASN A 251 -11.86 40.69 13.59
CA ASN A 251 -12.56 40.55 12.32
C ASN A 251 -11.49 40.30 11.25
N LEU A 252 -11.52 39.13 10.64
CA LEU A 252 -10.59 38.73 9.60
C LEU A 252 -11.38 38.13 8.45
N THR A 253 -10.86 38.25 7.23
CA THR A 253 -11.34 37.40 6.15
C THR A 253 -10.99 35.95 6.45
N VAL A 254 -11.80 35.03 5.91
CA VAL A 254 -11.56 33.59 5.96
C VAL A 254 -10.13 33.24 5.48
N PHE A 255 -9.69 33.82 4.36
CA PHE A 255 -8.36 33.63 3.81
C PHE A 255 -7.26 34.12 4.78
N GLU A 256 -7.42 35.32 5.35
CA GLU A 256 -6.47 35.85 6.31
C GLU A 256 -6.33 34.93 7.52
N TYR A 257 -7.45 34.44 8.07
CA TYR A 257 -7.43 33.60 9.25
C TYR A 257 -6.76 32.23 9.02
N LEU A 258 -7.00 31.61 7.86
CA LEU A 258 -6.42 30.30 7.52
C LEU A 258 -5.00 30.42 6.97
N TRP A 259 -4.76 31.28 5.98
CA TRP A 259 -3.53 31.30 5.17
C TRP A 259 -2.59 32.45 5.50
N GLY A 260 -3.09 33.50 6.15
CA GLY A 260 -2.28 34.33 7.01
C GLY A 260 -2.47 35.84 6.85
N TYR A 261 -2.36 36.55 7.96
CA TYR A 261 -2.40 38.02 8.06
C TYR A 261 -1.17 38.56 8.79
N GLU A 262 -0.84 39.84 8.63
CA GLU A 262 0.20 40.47 9.44
C GLU A 262 -0.27 40.70 10.88
N ASP A 263 0.53 40.30 11.86
CA ASP A 263 0.16 40.44 13.27
C ASP A 263 1.29 41.07 14.11
N ASN A 264 0.92 42.00 15.00
CA ASN A 264 1.88 42.79 15.78
C ASN A 264 2.50 42.00 16.94
N ILE A 265 1.80 40.98 17.45
CA ILE A 265 2.28 40.17 18.58
C ILE A 265 3.42 39.28 18.13
N ILE A 266 3.27 38.58 17.00
CA ILE A 266 4.33 37.69 16.48
C ILE A 266 5.54 38.45 15.91
N LYS A 267 5.37 39.72 15.50
CA LYS A 267 6.49 40.57 15.08
C LYS A 267 7.52 40.76 16.21
N LEU A 268 7.10 40.65 17.48
CA LEU A 268 8.02 40.66 18.61
C LEU A 268 8.90 39.41 18.57
N LYS A 269 10.23 39.62 18.47
CA LYS A 269 11.22 38.52 18.42
C LYS A 269 11.11 37.57 19.61
N SER A 270 10.75 38.08 20.79
CA SER A 270 10.56 37.31 22.01
C SER A 270 9.35 36.37 21.99
N LEU A 271 8.40 36.55 21.06
CA LEU A 271 7.15 35.78 21.00
C LEU A 271 6.98 35.02 19.67
N GLY A 272 7.19 35.67 18.53
CA GLY A 272 7.00 35.03 17.22
C GLY A 272 8.31 34.69 16.50
N ARG A 273 9.46 34.75 17.19
CA ARG A 273 10.80 34.51 16.60
C ARG A 273 11.08 35.36 15.34
N GLY A 274 10.43 36.54 15.25
CA GLY A 274 10.57 37.45 14.11
C GLY A 274 9.66 37.15 12.91
N ARG A 275 8.72 36.21 13.03
CA ARG A 275 7.68 35.98 12.02
C ARG A 275 6.78 37.21 11.92
N ARG A 276 6.32 37.53 10.70
CA ARG A 276 5.43 38.67 10.45
C ARG A 276 3.98 38.27 10.20
N ARG A 277 3.74 37.06 9.71
CA ARG A 277 2.42 36.55 9.33
C ARG A 277 2.01 35.37 10.18
N PHE A 278 0.73 35.33 10.53
CA PHE A 278 0.09 34.23 11.24
C PHE A 278 -1.13 33.76 10.44
N GLY A 279 -1.27 32.45 10.25
CA GLY A 279 -2.48 31.80 9.75
C GLY A 279 -2.51 30.36 10.24
N LEU A 280 -3.70 29.82 10.52
CA LEU A 280 -3.86 28.50 11.15
C LEU A 280 -3.33 27.35 10.30
N LEU A 281 -3.49 27.44 8.98
CA LEU A 281 -3.10 26.42 8.01
C LEU A 281 -1.89 26.87 7.17
N MET A 282 -1.35 28.07 7.42
CA MET A 282 -0.25 28.65 6.65
C MET A 282 0.97 27.73 6.57
N SER A 283 1.33 27.04 7.66
CA SER A 283 2.48 26.12 7.69
C SER A 283 2.24 24.81 6.94
N ARG A 284 0.99 24.52 6.54
CA ARG A 284 0.68 23.35 5.72
C ARG A 284 0.90 23.60 4.23
N ASN A 285 1.03 24.87 3.80
CA ASN A 285 1.23 25.21 2.39
C ASN A 285 2.73 25.33 2.08
N GLY A 286 3.19 24.62 1.07
CA GLY A 286 4.61 24.44 0.76
C GLY A 286 5.21 23.22 1.45
N THR A 287 6.55 23.21 1.54
CA THR A 287 7.31 22.10 2.12
C THR A 287 7.20 22.12 3.64
N SER A 288 6.83 20.97 4.21
CA SER A 288 6.68 20.79 5.65
C SER A 288 8.01 21.00 6.37
N VAL A 289 7.94 21.66 7.52
CA VAL A 289 9.08 21.77 8.45
C VAL A 289 9.36 20.46 9.16
N ASP A 290 8.43 19.50 9.10
CA ASP A 290 8.57 18.18 9.68
C ASP A 290 9.10 17.17 8.66
N SER A 291 10.05 16.33 9.07
CA SER A 291 10.53 15.20 8.29
C SER A 291 10.01 13.87 8.84
N VAL A 292 9.68 12.95 7.94
CA VAL A 292 9.16 11.63 8.26
C VAL A 292 10.08 10.59 7.64
N GLN A 293 10.39 9.54 8.40
CA GLN A 293 11.03 8.33 7.89
C GLN A 293 10.07 7.16 8.06
N LEU A 294 9.88 6.37 7.01
CA LEU A 294 9.06 5.16 7.03
C LEU A 294 9.76 3.97 6.37
N ASN A 295 9.32 2.75 6.69
CA ASN A 295 9.83 1.53 6.05
C ASN A 295 9.31 1.39 4.62
N THR A 296 10.21 1.07 3.69
CA THR A 296 9.88 0.90 2.25
C THR A 296 9.17 -0.40 1.95
N GLY A 297 9.24 -1.39 2.84
CA GLY A 297 8.73 -2.74 2.65
C GLY A 297 9.67 -3.66 1.86
N GLU A 298 10.89 -3.19 1.53
CA GLU A 298 11.86 -3.96 0.75
C GLU A 298 12.48 -5.13 1.53
N ASP A 299 12.70 -4.96 2.84
CA ASP A 299 13.13 -6.05 3.73
C ASP A 299 11.97 -6.96 4.12
N ASP A 300 10.87 -6.34 4.51
CA ASP A 300 9.70 -6.99 5.05
C ASP A 300 8.44 -6.16 4.76
N ILE A 301 7.62 -6.66 3.84
CA ILE A 301 6.38 -6.02 3.40
C ILE A 301 5.36 -5.82 4.54
N THR A 302 5.48 -6.57 5.66
CA THR A 302 4.61 -6.38 6.82
C THR A 302 4.88 -5.05 7.54
N LYS A 303 6.08 -4.48 7.38
CA LYS A 303 6.47 -3.18 7.95
C LYS A 303 6.16 -2.00 7.03
N PHE A 304 5.71 -2.26 5.81
CA PHE A 304 5.45 -1.24 4.81
C PHE A 304 4.62 -0.07 5.37
N SER A 305 5.05 1.16 5.06
CA SER A 305 4.40 2.41 5.49
C SER A 305 4.40 2.67 7.01
N VAL A 306 5.03 1.81 7.83
CA VAL A 306 5.21 2.08 9.27
C VAL A 306 6.30 3.13 9.47
N ILE A 307 5.99 4.17 10.25
CA ILE A 307 6.90 5.26 10.56
C ILE A 307 7.96 4.79 11.57
N THR A 308 9.22 5.09 11.26
CA THR A 308 10.39 4.75 12.11
C THR A 308 10.99 5.97 12.79
N GLN A 309 10.90 7.15 12.18
CA GLN A 309 11.37 8.40 12.76
C GLN A 309 10.47 9.58 12.38
N PHE A 310 10.33 10.51 13.32
CA PHE A 310 9.70 11.81 13.12
C PHE A 310 10.69 12.89 13.55
N ASN A 311 11.04 13.80 12.64
CA ASN A 311 12.07 14.83 12.87
C ASN A 311 13.42 14.26 13.35
N GLY A 312 13.81 13.11 12.80
CA GLY A 312 15.04 12.39 13.16
C GLY A 312 15.01 11.68 14.53
N MET A 313 13.86 11.69 15.22
CA MET A 313 13.69 11.02 16.50
C MET A 313 12.87 9.72 16.33
N PRO A 314 13.31 8.58 16.89
CA PRO A 314 12.58 7.31 16.82
C PRO A 314 11.38 7.24 17.78
N GLN A 315 11.24 8.23 18.66
CA GLN A 315 10.13 8.39 19.59
C GLN A 315 9.91 9.87 19.85
N LEU A 316 8.68 10.23 20.21
CA LEU A 316 8.36 11.58 20.65
C LEU A 316 8.94 11.84 22.04
N ASN A 317 8.95 13.12 22.43
CA ASN A 317 9.35 13.57 23.77
C ASN A 317 8.31 14.53 24.37
N TYR A 318 7.06 14.44 23.90
CA TYR A 318 5.97 15.33 24.32
C TYR A 318 5.21 14.76 25.52
N TRP A 319 5.08 13.43 25.60
CA TRP A 319 4.25 12.72 26.56
C TRP A 319 5.10 12.07 27.66
N GLU A 320 4.46 11.57 28.71
CA GLU A 320 5.18 10.87 29.77
C GLU A 320 5.28 9.37 29.43
N GLY A 321 6.42 8.73 29.69
CA GLY A 321 6.61 7.31 29.40
C GLY A 321 6.70 6.97 27.90
N ASP A 322 7.17 5.76 27.63
CA ASP A 322 7.55 5.35 26.28
C ASP A 322 6.32 5.06 25.39
N GLU A 323 5.27 4.47 25.95
CA GLU A 323 4.07 4.05 25.20
C GLU A 323 3.35 5.21 24.50
N CYS A 324 3.13 6.32 25.21
CA CYS A 324 2.48 7.50 24.64
C CYS A 324 3.35 8.23 23.61
N ASN A 325 4.68 8.05 23.69
CA ASN A 325 5.65 8.67 22.79
C ASN A 325 5.98 7.81 21.57
N ARG A 326 5.45 6.57 21.46
CA ARG A 326 5.72 5.75 20.27
C ARG A 326 5.08 6.33 19.02
N ILE A 327 5.81 6.20 17.92
CA ILE A 327 5.43 6.67 16.58
C ILE A 327 5.21 5.53 15.59
N ASP A 328 5.30 4.28 16.06
CA ASP A 328 5.28 3.03 15.30
C ASP A 328 3.91 2.67 14.68
N GLY A 329 3.20 3.66 14.12
CA GLY A 329 1.98 3.50 13.34
C GLY A 329 2.22 3.68 11.85
N SER A 330 1.25 3.25 11.05
CA SER A 330 1.24 3.50 9.61
C SER A 330 1.07 5.00 9.31
N GLU A 331 1.68 5.44 8.22
CA GLU A 331 1.36 6.71 7.60
C GLU A 331 -0.09 6.67 7.06
N PRO A 332 -0.92 7.72 7.25
CA PRO A 332 -2.37 7.65 7.01
C PRO A 332 -2.80 7.35 5.57
N SER A 333 -1.95 7.53 4.56
CA SER A 333 -2.28 7.34 3.15
C SER A 333 -2.13 5.89 2.69
N MET A 334 -1.41 5.06 3.45
CA MET A 334 -1.11 3.69 3.04
C MET A 334 -0.88 2.78 4.24
N PHE A 335 -1.57 1.64 4.25
CA PHE A 335 -1.45 0.61 5.29
C PHE A 335 -0.83 -0.65 4.70
N SER A 336 -0.05 -1.40 5.48
CA SER A 336 0.39 -2.72 5.03
C SER A 336 -0.83 -3.65 4.91
N PRO A 337 -1.05 -4.31 3.75
CA PRO A 337 -2.19 -5.21 3.59
C PRO A 337 -2.22 -6.38 4.57
N HIS A 338 -1.06 -6.78 5.11
CA HIS A 338 -0.96 -7.81 6.14
C HIS A 338 -1.64 -7.40 7.45
N LEU A 339 -1.64 -6.11 7.80
CA LEU A 339 -2.30 -5.59 9.01
C LEU A 339 -3.83 -5.62 8.91
N LEU A 340 -4.38 -5.85 7.72
CA LEU A 340 -5.81 -5.84 7.45
C LEU A 340 -6.43 -7.24 7.40
N GLN A 341 -5.61 -8.29 7.27
CA GLN A 341 -6.08 -9.66 7.03
C GLN A 341 -6.91 -10.22 8.20
N ASP A 342 -6.51 -9.91 9.43
CA ASP A 342 -7.15 -10.40 10.65
C ASP A 342 -8.23 -9.45 11.19
N ARG A 343 -8.49 -8.33 10.48
CA ARG A 343 -9.41 -7.26 10.91
C ARG A 343 -9.03 -6.71 12.30
N SER A 344 -7.74 -6.74 12.65
CA SER A 344 -7.23 -6.21 13.92
C SER A 344 -7.18 -4.68 13.91
N THR A 345 -6.83 -4.10 15.07
CA THR A 345 -6.67 -2.65 15.21
C THR A 345 -5.43 -2.18 14.48
N VAL A 346 -5.60 -1.20 13.59
CA VAL A 346 -4.49 -0.53 12.91
C VAL A 346 -4.16 0.78 13.63
N ASN A 347 -2.86 1.04 13.85
CA ASN A 347 -2.42 2.29 14.46
C ASN A 347 -1.94 3.25 13.38
N VAL A 348 -2.39 4.51 13.45
CA VAL A 348 -2.01 5.57 12.52
C VAL A 348 -1.31 6.68 13.27
N PHE A 349 -0.19 7.16 12.76
CA PHE A 349 0.45 8.34 13.31
C PHE A 349 -0.17 9.60 12.71
N LEU A 350 -0.81 10.43 13.54
CA LEU A 350 -1.41 11.68 13.12
C LEU A 350 -0.58 12.85 13.63
N GLN A 351 0.19 13.48 12.72
CA GLN A 351 1.05 14.62 13.03
C GLN A 351 0.28 15.75 13.74
N VAL A 352 -0.96 16.03 13.30
CA VAL A 352 -1.83 17.06 13.89
C VAL A 352 -2.26 16.77 15.34
N LEU A 353 -2.21 15.51 15.76
CA LEU A 353 -2.51 15.10 17.14
C LEU A 353 -1.24 14.85 17.96
N CYS A 354 -0.08 14.83 17.30
CA CYS A 354 1.23 14.57 17.90
C CYS A 354 1.29 13.25 18.67
N ARG A 355 0.57 12.23 18.19
CA ARG A 355 0.53 10.87 18.75
C ARG A 355 0.03 9.88 17.72
N LYS A 356 0.28 8.59 17.98
CA LYS A 356 -0.45 7.52 17.30
C LYS A 356 -1.88 7.38 17.82
N VAL A 357 -2.78 6.99 16.93
CA VAL A 357 -4.21 6.82 17.17
C VAL A 357 -4.63 5.44 16.65
N PRO A 358 -5.33 4.62 17.45
CA PRO A 358 -5.88 3.35 17.00
C PRO A 358 -7.12 3.56 16.13
N LEU A 359 -7.27 2.73 15.10
CA LEU A 359 -8.51 2.56 14.35
C LEU A 359 -8.98 1.12 14.51
N HIS A 360 -10.23 0.94 14.93
CA HIS A 360 -10.86 -0.37 15.07
C HIS A 360 -11.66 -0.71 13.82
N PHE A 361 -11.58 -1.97 13.40
CA PHE A 361 -12.46 -2.50 12.36
C PHE A 361 -13.91 -2.41 12.82
N GLU A 362 -14.76 -1.82 11.98
CA GLU A 362 -16.20 -1.73 12.20
C GLU A 362 -16.93 -2.81 11.40
N LYS A 363 -16.77 -2.79 10.07
CA LYS A 363 -17.49 -3.66 9.14
C LYS A 363 -16.90 -3.63 7.73
N GLU A 364 -17.34 -4.57 6.90
CA GLU A 364 -17.16 -4.51 5.45
C GLU A 364 -18.21 -3.58 4.82
N VAL A 365 -17.79 -2.83 3.80
CA VAL A 365 -18.64 -1.91 3.04
C VAL A 365 -18.30 -2.03 1.56
N THR A 366 -19.30 -1.87 0.69
CA THR A 366 -19.11 -1.77 -0.75
C THR A 366 -19.24 -0.30 -1.15
N ILE A 367 -18.24 0.22 -1.86
CA ILE A 367 -18.10 1.63 -2.25
C ILE A 367 -18.08 1.71 -3.78
N TYR A 368 -18.63 2.79 -4.33
CA TYR A 368 -18.76 2.99 -5.78
C TYR A 368 -19.48 1.80 -6.46
N ASN A 369 -20.45 1.21 -5.74
CA ASN A 369 -21.31 0.08 -6.12
C ASN A 369 -20.63 -1.25 -6.46
N ASP A 370 -19.30 -1.32 -6.50
CA ASP A 370 -18.60 -2.52 -6.91
C ASP A 370 -17.31 -2.80 -6.12
N ILE A 371 -16.81 -1.91 -5.26
CA ILE A 371 -15.50 -2.11 -4.62
C ILE A 371 -15.65 -2.36 -3.13
N ASP A 372 -15.28 -3.57 -2.69
CA ASP A 372 -15.28 -3.93 -1.29
C ASP A 372 -14.13 -3.26 -0.52
N ALA A 373 -14.46 -2.69 0.63
CA ALA A 373 -13.53 -2.01 1.53
C ALA A 373 -13.79 -2.40 2.99
N LEU A 374 -12.76 -2.27 3.81
CA LEU A 374 -12.82 -2.48 5.25
C LEU A 374 -12.97 -1.13 5.94
N ARG A 375 -14.10 -0.92 6.62
CA ARG A 375 -14.34 0.31 7.38
C ARG A 375 -13.67 0.24 8.74
N TYR A 376 -12.79 1.19 8.99
CA TYR A 376 -12.09 1.41 10.23
C TYR A 376 -12.51 2.74 10.86
N ARG A 377 -12.70 2.79 12.19
CA ARG A 377 -13.11 3.98 12.93
C ARG A 377 -12.23 4.26 14.12
N THR A 378 -12.11 5.54 14.48
CA THR A 378 -11.53 5.92 15.77
C THR A 378 -12.44 5.49 16.92
N PRO A 379 -11.92 4.87 17.99
CA PRO A 379 -12.70 4.51 19.17
C PRO A 379 -13.33 5.73 19.84
N MET A 380 -14.50 5.57 20.47
CA MET A 380 -15.23 6.66 21.11
C MET A 380 -14.53 7.20 22.37
N ASP A 381 -13.65 6.40 22.98
CA ASP A 381 -12.92 6.72 24.19
C ASP A 381 -11.46 7.15 23.93
N VAL A 382 -11.09 7.36 22.67
CA VAL A 382 -9.71 7.69 22.26
C VAL A 382 -9.19 8.98 22.90
N PHE A 383 -10.08 9.95 23.14
CA PHE A 383 -9.78 11.22 23.82
C PHE A 383 -10.38 11.29 25.23
N SER A 384 -10.81 10.15 25.79
CA SER A 384 -11.39 10.13 27.13
C SER A 384 -10.36 10.32 28.24
N HIS A 385 -10.82 10.90 29.35
CA HIS A 385 -10.03 11.04 30.58
C HIS A 385 -9.51 9.66 31.06
N PRO A 386 -8.33 9.58 31.71
CA PRO A 386 -7.74 8.32 32.16
C PRO A 386 -8.62 7.47 33.09
N SER A 387 -9.55 8.10 33.80
CA SER A 387 -10.54 7.38 34.62
C SER A 387 -11.52 6.52 33.81
N LYS A 388 -11.76 6.87 32.54
CA LYS A 388 -12.57 6.10 31.59
C LYS A 388 -11.69 5.19 30.71
N ASN A 389 -10.54 5.70 30.26
CA ASN A 389 -9.57 4.96 29.45
C ASN A 389 -8.16 5.04 30.08
N PRO A 390 -7.77 4.07 30.93
CA PRO A 390 -6.48 4.09 31.63
C PRO A 390 -5.25 4.16 30.71
N ALA A 391 -5.35 3.72 29.45
CA ALA A 391 -4.26 3.84 28.49
C ALA A 391 -3.91 5.30 28.17
N ASN A 392 -4.82 6.24 28.42
CA ASN A 392 -4.57 7.67 28.22
C ASN A 392 -3.82 8.34 29.38
N GLN A 393 -3.48 7.62 30.45
CA GLN A 393 -2.82 8.18 31.64
C GLN A 393 -1.58 9.01 31.30
N CYS A 394 -0.71 8.53 30.41
CA CYS A 394 0.52 9.22 30.05
C CYS A 394 0.33 10.49 29.21
N TYR A 395 -0.84 10.71 28.60
CA TYR A 395 -1.17 11.97 27.94
C TYR A 395 -1.54 13.07 28.95
N CYS A 396 -1.81 12.71 30.20
CA CYS A 396 -2.24 13.62 31.26
C CYS A 396 -1.20 13.91 32.35
N GLN A 397 -0.21 13.04 32.57
CA GLN A 397 0.75 13.22 33.67
C GLN A 397 1.74 14.38 33.43
N ASN A 398 1.99 14.73 32.17
CA ASN A 398 2.90 15.79 31.76
C ASN A 398 2.32 17.22 31.86
N THR A 399 1.13 17.40 32.46
CA THR A 399 0.41 18.68 32.51
C THR A 399 -0.04 19.00 33.93
N GLU A 400 -0.03 20.29 34.31
CA GLU A 400 -0.53 20.73 35.64
C GLU A 400 -2.01 20.39 35.87
N LEU A 401 -2.76 20.21 34.78
CA LEU A 401 -4.18 19.86 34.76
C LEU A 401 -4.41 18.79 33.69
N CYS A 402 -5.00 17.65 34.08
CA CYS A 402 -5.56 16.69 33.12
C CYS A 402 -6.92 17.23 32.68
N LEU A 403 -7.11 17.36 31.36
CA LEU A 403 -8.31 17.98 30.80
C LEU A 403 -9.53 17.05 30.89
N PRO A 404 -10.75 17.59 30.81
CA PRO A 404 -11.95 16.79 30.62
C PRO A 404 -11.85 15.89 29.37
N SER A 405 -12.68 14.85 29.33
CA SER A 405 -12.77 13.95 28.18
C SER A 405 -13.09 14.74 26.90
N GLY A 406 -12.53 14.33 25.77
CA GLY A 406 -12.81 14.86 24.43
C GLY A 406 -11.78 15.84 23.87
N VAL A 407 -10.78 16.25 24.66
CA VAL A 407 -9.71 17.17 24.23
C VAL A 407 -8.33 16.65 24.62
N ILE A 408 -7.33 16.90 23.76
CA ILE A 408 -5.93 16.55 24.02
C ILE A 408 -5.13 17.84 24.22
N ASN A 409 -4.16 17.83 25.15
CA ASN A 409 -3.21 18.93 25.31
C ASN A 409 -2.02 18.78 24.36
N ALA A 410 -2.06 19.42 23.18
CA ALA A 410 -0.95 19.39 22.22
C ALA A 410 0.05 20.55 22.40
N THR A 411 0.04 21.23 23.55
CA THR A 411 0.82 22.47 23.75
C THR A 411 2.31 22.31 23.53
N LYS A 412 2.90 21.19 23.96
CA LYS A 412 4.34 20.92 23.79
C LYS A 412 4.75 20.71 22.34
N CYS A 413 3.86 20.11 21.54
CA CYS A 413 4.12 19.81 20.14
C CYS A 413 4.00 21.06 19.26
N TYR A 414 2.99 21.90 19.52
CA TYR A 414 2.76 23.13 18.76
C TYR A 414 3.56 24.35 19.27
N ASP A 415 4.15 24.29 20.46
CA ASP A 415 4.70 25.43 21.20
C ASP A 415 3.69 26.60 21.33
N ALA A 416 2.40 26.25 21.41
CA ALA A 416 1.25 27.14 21.49
C ALA A 416 0.10 26.42 22.20
N PRO A 417 -0.84 27.11 22.88
CA PRO A 417 -1.90 26.48 23.68
C PRO A 417 -3.00 25.86 22.80
N ILE A 418 -2.65 24.87 21.98
CA ILE A 418 -3.52 24.18 21.02
C ILE A 418 -4.04 22.89 21.63
N PHE A 419 -5.35 22.68 21.50
CA PHE A 419 -6.06 21.57 22.10
C PHE A 419 -6.91 20.83 21.05
N PRO A 420 -6.38 19.79 20.38
CA PRO A 420 -7.15 19.05 19.40
C PRO A 420 -8.34 18.29 20.01
N SER A 421 -9.42 18.14 19.24
CA SER A 421 -10.60 17.34 19.58
C SER A 421 -11.23 16.74 18.33
N PHE A 422 -12.31 15.96 18.48
CA PHE A 422 -13.25 15.77 17.39
C PHE A 422 -14.07 17.06 17.14
N PRO A 423 -14.62 17.24 15.91
CA PRO A 423 -15.54 18.33 15.60
C PRO A 423 -16.70 18.43 16.58
N HIS A 424 -17.09 19.68 16.88
CA HIS A 424 -18.09 20.04 17.88
C HIS A 424 -17.87 19.40 19.26
N PHE A 425 -16.61 19.14 19.62
CA PHE A 425 -16.25 18.41 20.84
C PHE A 425 -16.98 17.06 20.96
N PHE A 426 -17.19 16.37 19.84
CA PHE A 426 -17.76 15.04 19.83
C PHE A 426 -16.99 14.10 20.77
N THR A 427 -17.71 13.26 21.54
CA THR A 427 -17.23 12.45 22.68
C THR A 427 -16.76 13.24 23.93
N GLY A 428 -16.81 14.56 23.89
CA GLY A 428 -16.33 15.41 24.97
C GLY A 428 -17.32 15.63 26.11
N ASP A 429 -16.77 15.89 27.30
CA ASP A 429 -17.57 16.18 28.48
C ASP A 429 -18.30 17.54 28.29
N PRO A 430 -19.60 17.67 28.67
CA PRO A 430 -20.40 18.87 28.41
C PRO A 430 -19.81 20.18 28.95
N VAL A 431 -18.97 20.11 29.97
CA VAL A 431 -18.25 21.28 30.52
C VAL A 431 -17.43 22.03 29.47
N LEU A 432 -17.03 21.36 28.39
CA LEU A 432 -16.28 21.96 27.28
C LEU A 432 -17.11 22.90 26.42
N TYR A 433 -18.43 22.66 26.31
CA TYR A 433 -19.28 23.38 25.36
C TYR A 433 -20.62 23.88 25.88
N GLN A 434 -20.97 23.62 27.15
CA GLN A 434 -22.22 24.08 27.77
C GLN A 434 -22.43 25.61 27.74
N ASP A 435 -21.33 26.37 27.71
CA ASP A 435 -21.32 27.83 27.67
C ASP A 435 -21.47 28.37 26.22
N PHE A 436 -21.38 27.49 25.21
CA PHE A 436 -21.59 27.79 23.80
C PHE A 436 -22.99 27.40 23.34
N GLU A 437 -23.59 28.22 22.48
CA GLU A 437 -24.78 27.92 21.68
C GLU A 437 -24.31 27.67 20.24
N GLY A 438 -24.72 26.54 19.63
CA GLY A 438 -24.33 26.14 18.27
C GLY A 438 -23.24 25.06 18.17
N ILE A 439 -22.81 24.49 19.31
CA ILE A 439 -21.99 23.28 19.33
C ILE A 439 -22.91 22.04 19.42
N GLU A 440 -22.94 21.23 18.37
CA GLU A 440 -23.83 20.07 18.24
C GLU A 440 -23.02 18.78 17.98
N PRO A 441 -22.68 18.01 19.02
CA PRO A 441 -21.96 16.74 18.83
C PRO A 441 -22.79 15.69 18.08
N ASP A 442 -22.33 15.22 16.92
CA ASP A 442 -22.97 14.12 16.16
C ASP A 442 -21.94 13.12 15.62
N ALA A 443 -22.14 11.83 15.93
CA ALA A 443 -21.26 10.75 15.51
C ALA A 443 -21.21 10.57 13.99
N ALA A 444 -22.33 10.79 13.29
CA ALA A 444 -22.43 10.53 11.85
C ALA A 444 -21.49 11.45 11.06
N VAL A 445 -21.38 12.71 11.50
CA VAL A 445 -20.61 13.75 10.81
C VAL A 445 -19.28 14.09 11.47
N HIS A 446 -19.06 13.77 12.76
CA HIS A 446 -17.84 14.20 13.48
C HIS A 446 -16.86 13.07 13.82
N GLN A 447 -17.22 11.80 13.64
CA GLN A 447 -16.27 10.71 13.88
C GLN A 447 -15.35 10.48 12.67
N THR A 448 -14.07 10.24 12.93
CA THR A 448 -13.10 9.85 11.89
C THR A 448 -13.27 8.40 11.48
N TYR A 449 -13.26 8.14 10.18
CA TYR A 449 -13.26 6.78 9.63
C TYR A 449 -12.46 6.71 8.32
N ALA A 450 -11.98 5.51 8.01
CA ALA A 450 -11.28 5.20 6.77
C ALA A 450 -11.85 3.89 6.20
N ASP A 451 -12.15 3.88 4.91
CA ASP A 451 -12.53 2.70 4.17
C ASP A 451 -11.34 2.24 3.35
N ILE A 452 -10.70 1.17 3.81
CA ILE A 452 -9.39 0.73 3.33
C ILE A 452 -9.56 -0.42 2.35
N HIS A 453 -8.88 -0.35 1.19
CA HIS A 453 -8.87 -1.45 0.24
C HIS A 453 -8.20 -2.69 0.85
N PRO A 454 -8.88 -3.85 0.98
CA PRO A 454 -8.36 -5.00 1.71
C PRO A 454 -7.06 -5.56 1.12
N ARG A 455 -6.95 -5.58 -0.22
CA ARG A 455 -5.78 -6.12 -0.93
C ARG A 455 -4.58 -5.16 -1.03
N PHE A 456 -4.83 -3.86 -1.20
CA PHE A 456 -3.78 -2.87 -1.51
C PHE A 456 -3.46 -1.95 -0.34
N GLY A 457 -4.33 -1.86 0.67
CA GLY A 457 -4.07 -1.16 1.90
C GLY A 457 -4.17 0.37 1.85
N PHE A 458 -4.52 0.98 0.72
CA PHE A 458 -4.80 2.43 0.68
C PHE A 458 -6.27 2.73 1.03
N PRO A 459 -6.56 3.88 1.68
CA PRO A 459 -7.92 4.37 1.85
C PRO A 459 -8.56 4.75 0.50
N ILE A 460 -9.70 4.14 0.19
CA ILE A 460 -10.49 4.45 -1.02
C ILE A 460 -11.47 5.58 -0.73
N SER A 461 -12.08 5.55 0.45
CA SER A 461 -12.99 6.57 0.94
C SER A 461 -12.75 6.76 2.43
N GLY A 462 -13.29 7.83 3.00
CA GLY A 462 -13.08 8.14 4.41
C GLY A 462 -13.14 9.63 4.67
N ALA A 463 -13.14 9.94 5.96
CA ALA A 463 -13.09 11.31 6.44
C ALA A 463 -12.20 11.37 7.67
N SER A 464 -11.03 12.01 7.52
CA SER A 464 -10.16 12.36 8.64
C SER A 464 -10.59 13.70 9.21
N ARG A 465 -11.11 13.69 10.43
CA ARG A 465 -11.78 14.85 11.05
C ARG A 465 -11.09 15.24 12.35
N VAL A 466 -10.62 16.49 12.40
CA VAL A 466 -9.95 17.04 13.59
C VAL A 466 -10.38 18.48 13.79
N GLN A 467 -10.74 18.81 15.02
CA GLN A 467 -10.99 20.18 15.46
C GLN A 467 -9.78 20.74 16.20
N ILE A 468 -9.45 21.99 15.90
CA ILE A 468 -8.38 22.75 16.52
C ILE A 468 -9.01 23.78 17.44
N ASN A 469 -8.62 23.73 18.71
CA ASN A 469 -9.09 24.67 19.73
C ASN A 469 -7.92 25.40 20.39
N ILE A 470 -8.19 26.52 21.05
CA ILE A 470 -7.23 27.25 21.88
C ILE A 470 -7.73 27.43 23.29
N MET A 471 -6.88 27.25 24.30
CA MET A 471 -7.25 27.51 25.69
C MET A 471 -6.81 28.90 26.14
N LEU A 472 -7.70 29.58 26.84
CA LEU A 472 -7.44 30.88 27.43
C LEU A 472 -6.74 30.75 28.79
N ASP A 473 -5.56 31.38 28.94
CA ASP A 473 -4.90 31.61 30.23
C ASP A 473 -5.01 33.09 30.63
N LYS A 474 -5.73 33.40 31.71
CA LYS A 474 -5.96 34.76 32.22
C LYS A 474 -4.73 35.37 32.87
N THR A 475 -3.70 35.59 32.06
CA THR A 475 -2.50 36.33 32.43
C THR A 475 -2.79 37.85 32.47
N PRO A 476 -1.94 38.68 33.10
CA PRO A 476 -2.14 40.14 33.17
C PRO A 476 -2.25 40.88 31.83
N ILE A 477 -1.85 40.24 30.72
CA ILE A 477 -2.02 40.78 29.37
C ILE A 477 -3.44 40.57 28.81
N LEU A 478 -4.15 39.53 29.27
CA LEU A 478 -5.50 39.17 28.81
C LEU A 478 -6.60 39.48 29.83
N ARG A 479 -6.24 39.64 31.11
CA ARG A 479 -7.19 39.76 32.23
C ARG A 479 -8.34 40.72 31.93
N ASN A 480 -8.02 41.97 31.59
CA ASN A 480 -9.02 43.02 31.37
C ASN A 480 -9.95 42.78 30.16
N GLN A 481 -9.52 42.00 29.16
CA GLN A 481 -10.34 41.73 27.97
C GLN A 481 -11.17 40.43 28.12
N ALA A 482 -10.78 39.57 29.06
CA ALA A 482 -11.31 38.23 29.25
C ALA A 482 -12.09 38.06 30.56
N ASP A 483 -12.45 39.15 31.25
CA ASP A 483 -12.98 39.10 32.61
C ASP A 483 -14.18 38.16 32.77
N ARG A 484 -15.11 38.15 31.80
CA ARG A 484 -16.31 37.29 31.83
C ARG A 484 -16.08 35.84 31.39
N LEU A 485 -15.01 35.53 30.65
CA LEU A 485 -14.67 34.15 30.30
C LEU A 485 -14.14 33.41 31.54
N LYS A 486 -14.33 32.10 31.67
CA LYS A 486 -13.66 31.37 32.77
C LYS A 486 -12.16 31.26 32.45
N ASN A 487 -11.32 31.21 33.49
CA ASN A 487 -9.94 30.77 33.24
C ASN A 487 -9.99 29.35 32.66
N THR A 488 -9.08 29.00 31.74
CA THR A 488 -9.05 27.71 31.03
C THR A 488 -10.27 27.42 30.14
N THR A 489 -10.99 28.45 29.69
CA THR A 489 -12.03 28.27 28.63
C THR A 489 -11.34 27.82 27.33
N ILE A 490 -11.84 26.74 26.72
CA ILE A 490 -11.37 26.24 25.43
C ILE A 490 -12.27 26.82 24.33
N LEU A 491 -11.68 27.66 23.47
CA LEU A 491 -12.36 28.31 22.36
C LEU A 491 -12.12 27.51 21.07
N PRO A 492 -13.18 26.99 20.42
CA PRO A 492 -13.04 26.34 19.12
C PRO A 492 -12.64 27.34 18.03
N LEU A 493 -11.69 26.96 17.16
CA LEU A 493 -11.16 27.82 16.10
C LEU A 493 -11.66 27.38 14.73
N ILE A 494 -11.26 26.18 14.34
CA ILE A 494 -11.63 25.54 13.09
C ILE A 494 -11.75 24.04 13.32
N TRP A 495 -12.48 23.36 12.45
CA TRP A 495 -12.27 21.93 12.23
C TRP A 495 -12.01 21.65 10.77
N ILE A 496 -11.25 20.60 10.51
CA ILE A 496 -10.86 20.19 9.17
C ILE A 496 -11.34 18.78 8.90
N GLU A 497 -11.84 18.56 7.69
CA GLU A 497 -12.13 17.26 7.12
C GLU A 497 -11.19 17.04 5.93
N ILE A 498 -10.45 15.94 5.93
CA ILE A 498 -9.71 15.48 4.76
C ILE A 498 -10.42 14.25 4.21
N THR A 499 -10.91 14.34 2.98
CA THR A 499 -11.56 13.24 2.26
C THR A 499 -10.79 12.88 1.00
N SER A 500 -11.10 11.73 0.41
CA SER A 500 -10.73 11.44 -0.97
C SER A 500 -11.26 12.53 -1.92
N GLY A 501 -10.55 12.73 -3.03
CA GLY A 501 -11.02 13.55 -4.14
C GLY A 501 -12.24 12.96 -4.85
N ASP A 502 -12.76 13.73 -5.79
CA ASP A 502 -13.71 13.20 -6.76
C ASP A 502 -12.92 12.37 -7.77
N PHE A 503 -12.91 11.06 -7.60
CA PHE A 503 -12.29 10.18 -8.58
C PHE A 503 -13.03 10.26 -9.90
N SER A 504 -12.27 10.46 -10.99
CA SER A 504 -12.82 10.39 -12.34
C SER A 504 -13.24 8.95 -12.66
N GLU A 505 -14.13 8.79 -13.65
CA GLU A 505 -14.52 7.48 -14.17
C GLU A 505 -13.31 6.64 -14.62
N GLU A 506 -12.25 7.29 -15.12
CA GLU A 506 -10.99 6.62 -15.46
C GLU A 506 -10.30 6.00 -14.24
N VAL A 507 -10.24 6.75 -13.13
CA VAL A 507 -9.66 6.26 -11.86
C VAL A 507 -10.50 5.12 -11.31
N LEU A 508 -11.82 5.28 -11.27
CA LEU A 508 -12.73 4.24 -10.81
C LEU A 508 -12.65 2.98 -11.66
N HIS A 509 -12.58 3.12 -12.99
CA HIS A 509 -12.41 2.00 -13.91
C HIS A 509 -11.05 1.30 -13.73
N THR A 510 -9.98 2.06 -13.53
CA THR A 510 -8.65 1.50 -13.24
C THR A 510 -8.64 0.74 -11.92
N LEU A 511 -9.29 1.30 -10.90
CA LEU A 511 -9.44 0.67 -9.58
C LEU A 511 -10.27 -0.61 -9.68
N TYR A 512 -11.38 -0.59 -10.41
CA TYR A 512 -12.22 -1.76 -10.68
C TYR A 512 -11.43 -2.86 -11.41
N LEU A 513 -10.76 -2.53 -12.52
CA LEU A 513 -9.94 -3.48 -13.27
C LEU A 513 -8.80 -4.06 -12.43
N SER A 514 -8.15 -3.25 -11.60
CA SER A 514 -7.08 -3.71 -10.71
C SER A 514 -7.61 -4.63 -9.62
N THR A 515 -8.83 -4.37 -9.12
CA THR A 515 -9.45 -5.19 -8.07
C THR A 515 -9.98 -6.51 -8.62
N PHE A 516 -10.86 -6.45 -9.61
CA PHE A 516 -11.53 -7.62 -10.18
C PHE A 516 -10.66 -8.38 -11.17
N GLY A 517 -9.86 -7.69 -11.98
CA GLY A 517 -8.98 -8.30 -12.96
C GLY A 517 -7.92 -9.17 -12.30
N LEU A 518 -7.27 -8.69 -11.23
CA LEU A 518 -6.31 -9.50 -10.48
C LEU A 518 -6.97 -10.70 -9.80
N ASN A 519 -8.16 -10.52 -9.22
CA ASN A 519 -8.91 -11.64 -8.65
C ASN A 519 -9.31 -12.66 -9.72
N ALA A 520 -9.78 -12.21 -10.89
CA ALA A 520 -10.15 -13.08 -12.00
C ALA A 520 -8.93 -13.83 -12.55
N ILE A 521 -7.77 -13.18 -12.69
CA ILE A 521 -6.51 -13.82 -13.09
C ILE A 521 -6.13 -14.88 -12.05
N GLN A 522 -6.18 -14.55 -10.76
CA GLN A 522 -5.86 -15.48 -9.68
C GLN A 522 -6.78 -16.72 -9.70
N GLN A 523 -8.09 -16.52 -9.84
CA GLN A 523 -9.07 -17.62 -9.91
C GLN A 523 -8.88 -18.44 -11.19
N THR A 524 -8.61 -17.79 -12.33
CA THR A 524 -8.33 -18.46 -13.60
C THR A 524 -7.06 -19.31 -13.50
N LEU A 525 -6.00 -18.81 -12.88
CA LEU A 525 -4.78 -19.58 -12.63
C LEU A 525 -5.03 -20.74 -11.66
N LYS A 526 -5.79 -20.53 -10.57
CA LYS A 526 -6.16 -21.56 -9.59
C LYS A 526 -6.95 -22.71 -10.22
N TYR A 527 -8.06 -22.40 -10.90
CA TYR A 527 -8.92 -23.42 -11.49
C TYR A 527 -8.40 -23.95 -12.83
N GLY A 528 -7.71 -23.11 -13.60
CA GLY A 528 -7.11 -23.49 -14.88
C GLY A 528 -5.97 -24.49 -14.70
N THR A 529 -5.06 -24.27 -13.75
CA THR A 529 -3.99 -25.25 -13.44
C THR A 529 -4.57 -26.57 -12.93
N LEU A 530 -5.61 -26.52 -12.09
CA LEU A 530 -6.33 -27.72 -11.64
C LEU A 530 -6.95 -28.47 -12.83
N LEU A 531 -7.70 -27.79 -13.71
CA LEU A 531 -8.33 -28.40 -14.87
C LEU A 531 -7.31 -29.02 -15.83
N ILE A 532 -6.21 -28.32 -16.12
CA ILE A 532 -5.12 -28.82 -16.95
C ILE A 532 -4.46 -30.05 -16.29
N SER A 533 -4.29 -30.05 -14.97
CA SER A 533 -3.70 -31.20 -14.26
C SER A 533 -4.59 -32.46 -14.35
N VAL A 534 -5.90 -32.31 -14.14
CA VAL A 534 -6.86 -33.43 -14.22
C VAL A 534 -7.02 -33.94 -15.65
N THR A 535 -7.10 -33.04 -16.63
CA THR A 535 -7.25 -33.42 -18.05
C THR A 535 -5.97 -34.08 -18.58
N SER A 536 -4.79 -33.52 -18.31
CA SER A 536 -3.52 -34.14 -18.70
C SER A 536 -3.32 -35.50 -18.04
N PHE A 537 -3.65 -35.65 -16.75
CA PHE A 537 -3.62 -36.96 -16.07
C PHE A 537 -4.56 -37.97 -16.73
N SER A 538 -5.79 -37.57 -17.02
CA SER A 538 -6.79 -38.44 -17.67
C SER A 538 -6.34 -38.88 -19.06
N LEU A 539 -5.76 -37.97 -19.84
CA LEU A 539 -5.22 -38.26 -21.17
C LEU A 539 -3.98 -39.17 -21.11
N ILE A 540 -3.12 -39.02 -20.11
CA ILE A 540 -1.99 -39.93 -19.88
C ILE A 540 -2.51 -41.34 -19.57
N VAL A 541 -3.48 -41.47 -18.64
CA VAL A 541 -4.08 -42.77 -18.30
C VAL A 541 -4.76 -43.41 -19.51
N ALA A 542 -5.55 -42.64 -20.27
CA ALA A 542 -6.20 -43.13 -21.49
C ALA A 542 -5.18 -43.52 -22.57
N GLY A 543 -4.11 -42.74 -22.73
CA GLY A 543 -3.04 -43.05 -23.68
C GLY A 543 -2.26 -44.31 -23.31
N VAL A 544 -1.96 -44.51 -22.02
CA VAL A 544 -1.33 -45.75 -21.52
C VAL A 544 -2.26 -46.94 -21.69
N TYR A 545 -3.55 -46.78 -21.37
CA TYR A 545 -4.56 -47.82 -21.58
C TYR A 545 -4.69 -48.20 -23.07
N TYR A 546 -4.73 -47.21 -23.96
CA TYR A 546 -4.76 -47.43 -25.42
C TYR A 546 -3.51 -48.17 -25.92
N LEU A 547 -2.32 -47.78 -25.46
CA LEU A 547 -1.08 -48.48 -25.80
C LEU A 547 -1.08 -49.92 -25.28
N ASN A 548 -1.62 -50.16 -24.09
CA ASN A 548 -1.72 -51.50 -23.52
C ASN A 548 -2.74 -52.38 -24.27
N SER A 549 -3.91 -51.85 -24.58
CA SER A 549 -4.94 -52.56 -25.37
C SER A 549 -4.42 -52.93 -26.76
N ARG A 550 -3.75 -52.00 -27.45
CA ARG A 550 -3.16 -52.26 -28.76
C ARG A 550 -2.02 -53.27 -28.70
N ARG A 551 -1.25 -53.28 -27.60
CA ARG A 551 -0.24 -54.32 -27.35
C ARG A 551 -0.87 -55.69 -27.21
N GLU A 552 -2.00 -55.80 -26.49
CA GLU A 552 -2.73 -57.06 -26.34
C GLU A 552 -3.26 -57.57 -27.68
N GLU A 553 -3.87 -56.72 -28.50
CA GLU A 553 -4.31 -57.07 -29.86
C GLU A 553 -3.17 -57.61 -30.72
N GLN A 554 -2.00 -56.94 -30.72
CA GLN A 554 -0.82 -57.41 -31.46
C GLN A 554 -0.23 -58.71 -30.91
N LEU A 555 -0.28 -58.91 -29.59
CA LEU A 555 0.15 -60.17 -28.97
C LEU A 555 -0.78 -61.32 -29.38
N GLN A 556 -2.07 -61.03 -29.54
CA GLN A 556 -3.07 -61.99 -29.94
C GLN A 556 -2.94 -62.34 -31.43
N GLU A 557 -2.78 -61.33 -32.31
CA GLU A 557 -2.48 -61.52 -33.73
C GLU A 557 -1.21 -62.36 -33.95
N SER A 558 -0.13 -62.05 -33.22
CA SER A 558 1.14 -62.79 -33.33
C SER A 558 1.05 -64.24 -32.84
N LYS A 559 0.25 -64.50 -31.79
CA LYS A 559 -0.07 -65.87 -31.36
C LYS A 559 -0.86 -66.62 -32.42
N THR A 560 -1.92 -66.03 -32.98
CA THR A 560 -2.71 -66.66 -34.05
C THR A 560 -1.90 -66.90 -35.32
N SER A 561 -0.98 -66.00 -35.69
CA SER A 561 -0.10 -66.22 -36.84
C SER A 561 0.91 -67.34 -36.59
N ALA A 562 1.48 -67.42 -35.38
CA ALA A 562 2.40 -68.48 -35.01
C ALA A 562 1.71 -69.85 -34.94
N GLU A 563 0.46 -69.90 -34.48
CA GLU A 563 -0.37 -71.12 -34.53
C GLU A 563 -0.71 -71.52 -35.98
N LEU A 564 -0.99 -70.56 -36.86
CA LEU A 564 -1.24 -70.81 -38.28
C LEU A 564 0.00 -71.34 -39.02
N GLU A 565 1.20 -70.81 -38.70
CA GLU A 565 2.47 -71.33 -39.22
C GLU A 565 2.81 -72.72 -38.68
N ALA A 566 2.50 -73.02 -37.41
CA ALA A 566 2.68 -74.35 -36.82
C ALA A 566 1.73 -75.40 -37.44
N LEU A 567 0.52 -75.00 -37.84
CA LEU A 567 -0.43 -75.85 -38.55
C LEU A 567 0.02 -76.13 -40.00
N ASN A 568 0.55 -75.12 -40.71
CA ASN A 568 1.05 -75.30 -42.07
C ASN A 568 2.44 -75.97 -42.14
N GLY A 569 3.23 -75.93 -41.08
CA GLY A 569 4.52 -76.62 -40.99
C GLY A 569 4.45 -78.13 -40.74
N GLY A 570 3.24 -78.68 -40.53
CA GLY A 570 3.01 -80.08 -40.18
C GLY A 570 2.69 -81.04 -41.34
N GLU A 571 2.47 -80.55 -42.56
CA GLU A 571 2.05 -81.40 -43.69
C GLU A 571 3.14 -81.50 -44.77
N ASN A 572 3.97 -82.55 -44.66
CA ASN A 572 4.62 -83.15 -45.81
C ASN A 572 3.55 -83.86 -46.66
N ILE A 573 2.83 -83.12 -47.51
CA ILE A 573 2.02 -83.73 -48.57
C ILE A 573 2.98 -84.15 -49.70
N ILE A 574 3.19 -85.46 -49.80
CA ILE A 574 3.77 -86.11 -50.97
C ILE A 574 2.80 -85.91 -52.14
N VAL A 575 3.16 -85.05 -53.08
CA VAL A 575 2.48 -84.96 -54.38
C VAL A 575 3.03 -86.06 -55.28
N VAL A 576 2.27 -87.15 -55.43
CA VAL A 576 2.46 -88.15 -56.50
C VAL A 576 1.67 -87.69 -57.73
N HIS A 577 2.35 -87.53 -58.86
CA HIS A 577 1.76 -87.26 -60.17
C HIS A 577 0.91 -88.44 -60.66
N HIS A 578 -0.28 -88.16 -61.20
CA HIS A 578 -0.85 -88.99 -62.28
C HIS A 578 -1.65 -88.15 -63.31
N MET A 579 -1.66 -88.68 -64.54
CA MET A 579 -1.91 -88.05 -65.85
C MET A 579 -3.39 -88.04 -66.29
N ASP A 580 -3.73 -86.99 -67.05
CA ASP A 580 -4.60 -86.83 -68.25
C ASP A 580 -6.07 -87.35 -68.40
N MET A 581 -6.93 -86.34 -68.69
CA MET A 581 -8.05 -86.23 -69.69
C MET A 581 -9.36 -87.06 -69.55
N PRO A 582 -10.50 -86.70 -70.23
CA PRO A 582 -11.17 -85.40 -70.51
C PRO A 582 -12.74 -85.41 -70.30
N VAL A 583 -13.39 -84.21 -70.16
CA VAL A 583 -14.74 -83.70 -70.64
C VAL A 583 -16.01 -84.61 -70.52
N PRO A 584 -17.26 -84.20 -70.13
CA PRO A 584 -18.02 -82.98 -70.54
C PRO A 584 -18.97 -82.26 -69.52
N LEU A 585 -19.44 -81.07 -69.94
CA LEU A 585 -20.66 -80.31 -69.52
C LEU A 585 -21.97 -81.14 -69.75
N PRO A 586 -23.23 -80.76 -69.37
CA PRO A 586 -23.76 -79.40 -69.12
C PRO A 586 -24.91 -79.25 -68.05
N VAL A 587 -25.49 -78.03 -67.97
CA VAL A 587 -26.95 -77.68 -67.86
C VAL A 587 -27.43 -76.94 -66.59
N GLN A 588 -27.85 -75.68 -66.83
CA GLN A 588 -29.02 -74.86 -66.39
C GLN A 588 -29.52 -74.97 -64.93
N GLU A 589 -29.86 -73.90 -64.20
CA GLU A 589 -30.77 -72.75 -64.42
C GLU A 589 -30.38 -71.69 -63.35
N GLY A 590 -30.41 -70.36 -63.53
CA GLY A 590 -31.43 -69.51 -64.13
C GLY A 590 -32.15 -68.71 -63.03
N ILE A 591 -32.24 -67.37 -63.20
CA ILE A 591 -33.01 -66.35 -62.43
C ILE A 591 -32.21 -65.70 -61.27
N ASN A 592 -31.64 -64.49 -61.33
CA ASN A 592 -31.95 -63.20 -61.96
C ASN A 592 -33.06 -62.39 -61.27
N HIS A 593 -32.69 -61.43 -60.40
CA HIS A 593 -33.03 -60.00 -60.45
C HIS A 593 -32.58 -59.31 -59.14
N ARG A 594 -31.69 -58.30 -59.14
CA ARG A 594 -31.78 -56.91 -59.67
C ARG A 594 -32.42 -55.98 -58.64
N GLY A 595 -31.73 -54.90 -58.32
CA GLY A 595 -32.38 -53.65 -57.89
C GLY A 595 -31.63 -52.83 -56.85
N THR A 596 -30.73 -51.98 -57.37
CA THR A 596 -30.33 -50.64 -56.88
C THR A 596 -29.72 -50.48 -55.50
#